data_AF-A0A4U5M125-F1
#
_entry.id   AF-A0A4U5M125-F1
#
_cell.length_a   1.000
_cell.length_b   1.000
_cell.length_c   1.000
_cell.angle_alpha   90.00
_cell.angle_beta   90.00
_cell.angle_gamma   90.00
#
_symmetry.space_group_name_H-M   'P 1'
#
loop_
_entity.id
_entity.type
_entity.pdbx_description
1 polymer ?
#
loop_
_entity_poly.entity_id
_entity_poly.type
_entity_poly.pdbx_seq_one_letter_code
_entity_poly.pdbx_strand_id
1 'polypeptide(L)'
;MGLCSRRPKNGHVFKRHVIQGKPLTLTDYRERTFTMMNDEKVIMRRRGRLFQLNWPRVNRVARIIEGREIAGTNGYIYLIDNVLIYEPDLSATACERFGNFDLLIFVVLAYLLLNRQIKTATANCNT
;
A
#
# COMPACT_ATOMS: atom_id res chain seq x y z
N MET A 1 4.55 -19.33 -15.75
CA MET A 1 5.60 -18.46 -15.14
C MET A 1 5.11 -17.03 -15.22
N GLY A 2 4.51 -16.51 -14.13
CA GLY A 2 4.02 -15.13 -14.07
C GLY A 2 5.19 -14.18 -13.83
N LEU A 3 5.43 -13.27 -14.77
CA LEU A 3 6.39 -12.18 -14.62
C LEU A 3 5.91 -11.26 -13.50
N CYS A 4 6.43 -11.46 -12.29
CA CYS A 4 6.29 -10.48 -11.22
C CYS A 4 7.09 -9.23 -11.64
N SER A 5 6.35 -8.21 -12.11
CA SER A 5 6.92 -6.94 -12.54
C SER A 5 7.62 -6.27 -11.36
N ARG A 6 8.95 -6.36 -11.34
CA ARG A 6 9.84 -5.58 -10.47
C ARG A 6 9.65 -4.09 -10.78
N ARG A 7 8.76 -3.42 -10.05
CA ARG A 7 9.03 -2.03 -9.65
C ARG A 7 8.77 -1.92 -8.16
N PRO A 8 9.77 -1.51 -7.34
CA PRO A 8 9.54 -1.26 -5.93
C PRO A 8 8.46 -0.18 -5.80
N LYS A 9 7.31 -0.56 -5.24
CA LYS A 9 6.12 0.29 -5.08
C LYS A 9 6.19 1.19 -3.84
N ASN A 10 7.32 1.18 -3.13
CA ASN A 10 7.50 1.89 -1.85
C ASN A 10 7.35 3.41 -1.99
N GLY A 11 7.49 3.96 -3.21
CA GLY A 11 7.27 5.38 -3.50
C GLY A 11 5.82 5.80 -3.75
N HIS A 12 4.84 4.88 -3.79
CA HIS A 12 3.44 5.25 -4.09
C HIS A 12 2.71 5.85 -2.89
N VAL A 13 2.99 5.38 -1.67
CA VAL A 13 2.31 5.86 -0.46
C VAL A 13 2.63 7.33 -0.20
N PHE A 14 3.90 7.71 -0.28
CA PHE A 14 4.30 9.12 -0.08
C PHE A 14 3.72 10.05 -1.14
N LYS A 15 3.64 9.61 -2.40
CA LYS A 15 3.07 10.42 -3.50
C LYS A 15 1.58 10.74 -3.31
N ARG A 16 0.84 9.95 -2.50
CA ARG A 16 -0.57 10.21 -2.13
C ARG A 16 -0.72 11.35 -1.10
N HIS A 17 0.36 11.75 -0.44
CA HIS A 17 0.34 12.81 0.57
C HIS A 17 0.81 14.16 0.01
N VAL A 18 1.24 14.19 -1.25
CA VAL A 18 1.73 15.40 -1.92
C VAL A 18 0.74 15.83 -3.00
N ILE A 19 0.21 17.04 -2.86
CA ILE A 19 -0.66 17.67 -3.84
C ILE A 19 0.19 18.55 -4.75
N GLN A 20 0.02 18.43 -6.07
CA GLN A 20 0.70 19.28 -7.03
C GLN A 20 -0.03 20.62 -7.17
N GLY A 21 0.73 21.70 -7.34
CA GLY A 21 0.17 23.00 -7.68
C GLY A 21 0.82 24.14 -6.92
N LYS A 22 0.07 25.24 -6.80
CA LYS A 22 0.53 26.45 -6.13
C LYS A 22 0.45 26.29 -4.61
N PRO A 23 1.40 26.87 -3.86
CA PRO A 23 1.29 27.02 -2.42
C PRO A 23 0.06 27.89 -2.14
N LEU A 24 -0.93 27.32 -1.47
CA LEU A 24 -2.14 28.03 -1.08
C LEU A 24 -2.32 27.80 0.43
N THR A 25 -2.63 28.88 1.15
CA THR A 25 -2.98 28.83 2.57
C THR A 25 -4.38 28.27 2.75
N LEU A 26 -4.66 27.72 3.93
CA LEU A 26 -5.96 27.11 4.23
C LEU A 26 -7.13 28.10 4.04
N THR A 27 -6.87 29.40 4.26
CA THR A 27 -7.82 30.51 4.12
C THR A 27 -8.26 30.76 2.68
N ASP A 28 -7.38 30.51 1.71
CA ASP A 28 -7.60 30.87 0.31
C ASP A 28 -8.30 29.75 -0.48
N TYR A 29 -8.45 28.59 0.16
CA TYR A 29 -9.07 27.43 -0.47
C TYR A 29 -10.59 27.54 -0.52
N ARG A 30 -11.10 27.44 -1.75
CA ARG A 30 -12.50 27.10 -2.05
C ARG A 30 -12.61 25.62 -2.38
N GLU A 31 -13.82 25.09 -2.35
CA GLU A 31 -14.10 23.71 -2.75
C GLU A 31 -13.54 23.45 -4.17
N ARG A 32 -12.54 22.57 -4.26
CA ARG A 32 -11.80 22.28 -5.51
C ARG A 32 -11.25 20.87 -5.51
N THR A 33 -11.07 20.35 -6.71
CA THR A 33 -10.40 19.07 -6.97
C THR A 33 -8.94 19.34 -7.32
N PHE A 34 -8.04 18.66 -6.65
CA PHE A 34 -6.60 18.72 -6.87
C PHE A 34 -6.08 17.39 -7.38
N THR A 35 -4.97 17.46 -8.10
CA THR A 35 -4.23 16.29 -8.58
C THR A 35 -3.03 16.06 -7.65
N MET A 36 -2.91 14.85 -7.13
CA MET A 36 -1.78 14.43 -6.30
C MET A 36 -0.59 13.99 -7.15
N MET A 37 0.55 13.79 -6.52
CA MET A 37 1.79 13.38 -7.19
C MET A 37 1.73 11.96 -7.77
N ASN A 38 0.74 11.17 -7.38
CA ASN A 38 0.45 9.85 -7.95
C ASN A 38 -0.62 9.89 -9.07
N ASP A 39 -0.92 11.08 -9.60
CA ASP A 39 -1.92 11.34 -10.64
C ASP A 39 -3.39 11.05 -10.22
N GLU A 40 -3.64 10.78 -8.94
CA GLU A 40 -4.99 10.62 -8.40
C GLU A 40 -5.59 11.97 -8.02
N LYS A 41 -6.93 12.04 -8.02
CA LYS A 41 -7.67 13.25 -7.64
C LYS A 41 -8.06 13.21 -6.18
N VAL A 42 -7.89 14.33 -5.49
CA VAL A 42 -8.42 14.59 -4.15
C VAL A 42 -9.36 15.78 -4.21
N ILE A 43 -10.53 15.66 -3.61
CA ILE A 43 -11.51 16.73 -3.51
C ILE A 43 -11.38 17.34 -2.13
N MET A 44 -10.99 18.60 -2.05
CA MET A 44 -10.98 19.31 -0.78
C MET A 44 -12.27 20.11 -0.63
N ARG A 45 -12.95 19.89 0.49
CA ARG A 45 -14.22 20.51 0.85
C ARG A 45 -14.12 21.17 2.22
N ARG A 46 -14.64 22.39 2.34
CA ARG A 46 -14.82 23.04 3.63
C ARG A 46 -16.15 22.60 4.24
N ARG A 47 -16.12 22.01 5.44
CA ARG A 47 -17.29 21.66 6.25
C ARG A 47 -17.25 22.49 7.54
N GLY A 48 -17.84 23.68 7.49
CA GLY A 48 -17.82 24.63 8.60
C GLY A 48 -16.40 25.12 8.91
N ARG A 49 -15.91 24.78 10.10
CA ARG A 49 -14.55 25.08 10.60
C ARG A 49 -13.53 23.98 10.34
N LEU A 50 -13.84 23.01 9.49
CA LEU A 50 -12.92 21.90 9.20
C LEU A 50 -12.77 21.75 7.69
N PHE A 51 -11.55 21.45 7.26
CA PHE A 51 -11.28 21.06 5.89
C PHE A 51 -11.26 19.53 5.80
N GLN A 52 -12.10 19.01 4.91
CA GLN A 52 -12.19 17.59 4.60
C GLN A 52 -11.58 17.33 3.23
N LEU A 53 -10.71 16.33 3.18
CA LEU A 53 -10.14 15.79 1.96
C LEU A 53 -10.88 14.49 1.64
N ASN A 54 -11.47 14.40 0.45
CA ASN A 54 -12.21 13.24 0.00
C ASN A 54 -11.53 12.63 -1.23
N TRP A 55 -11.26 11.32 -1.17
CA TRP A 55 -10.70 10.55 -2.27
C TRP A 55 -11.82 9.74 -2.95
N PRO A 56 -12.33 10.19 -4.11
CA PRO A 56 -13.46 9.55 -4.76
C PRO A 56 -13.16 8.10 -5.19
N ARG A 57 -11.90 7.78 -5.49
CA ARG A 57 -11.49 6.43 -5.92
C ARG A 57 -11.55 5.38 -4.80
N VAL A 58 -11.22 5.77 -3.57
CA VAL A 58 -11.08 4.87 -2.42
C VAL A 58 -12.20 5.09 -1.39
N ASN A 59 -13.10 6.04 -1.66
CA ASN A 59 -14.16 6.48 -0.75
C ASN A 59 -13.65 6.74 0.68
N ARG A 60 -12.49 7.38 0.78
CA ARG A 60 -11.88 7.74 2.07
C ARG A 60 -11.96 9.23 2.29
N VAL A 61 -12.13 9.60 3.56
CA VAL A 61 -12.16 10.99 4.00
C VAL A 61 -11.11 11.19 5.08
N ALA A 62 -10.32 12.25 4.95
CA ALA A 62 -9.40 12.73 5.98
C ALA A 62 -9.75 14.17 6.33
N ARG A 63 -9.38 14.59 7.54
CA ARG A 63 -9.57 15.97 8.02
C ARG A 63 -8.21 16.60 8.23
N ILE A 64 -8.11 17.88 7.90
CA ILE A 64 -6.95 18.71 8.19
C ILE A 64 -7.10 19.27 9.61
N ILE A 65 -6.03 19.18 10.40
CA ILE A 65 -5.96 19.75 11.74
C ILE A 65 -5.56 21.23 11.60
N GLU A 66 -6.49 22.13 11.91
CA GLU A 66 -6.25 23.57 11.83
C GLU A 66 -5.24 24.04 12.90
N GLY A 67 -4.54 25.15 12.61
CA GLY A 67 -3.58 25.76 13.54
C GLY A 67 -2.23 25.05 13.66
N ARG A 68 -2.00 23.99 12.87
CA ARG A 68 -0.72 23.26 12.80
C ARG A 68 -0.11 23.26 11.40
N GLU A 69 -0.41 24.29 10.62
CA GLU A 69 0.18 24.47 9.29
C GLU A 69 1.62 24.96 9.41
N ILE A 70 2.51 24.38 8.59
CA ILE A 70 3.91 24.78 8.53
C ILE A 70 4.14 25.36 7.14
N ALA A 71 4.46 26.65 7.09
CA ALA A 71 4.87 27.32 5.86
C ALA A 71 6.29 26.90 5.49
N GLY A 72 6.48 26.41 4.27
CA GLY A 72 7.78 26.13 3.68
C GLY A 72 8.05 27.05 2.49
N THR A 73 9.31 27.09 2.03
CA THR A 73 9.71 27.93 0.89
C THR A 73 8.94 27.61 -0.39
N ASN A 74 8.57 26.34 -0.58
CA ASN A 74 7.96 25.82 -1.81
C ASN A 74 6.51 25.34 -1.62
N GLY A 75 5.88 25.59 -0.47
CA GLY A 75 4.64 24.91 -0.14
C GLY A 75 4.15 25.13 1.27
N TYR A 76 2.99 24.55 1.56
CA TYR A 76 2.46 24.40 2.91
C TYR A 76 2.39 22.93 3.28
N ILE A 77 2.75 22.62 4.53
CA ILE A 77 2.61 21.29 5.10
C ILE A 77 1.42 21.32 6.05
N TYR A 78 0.49 20.41 5.83
CA TYR A 78 -0.73 20.25 6.62
C TYR A 78 -0.72 18.93 7.36
N LEU A 79 -1.08 18.97 8.65
CA LEU A 79 -1.28 17.78 9.45
C LEU A 79 -2.70 17.24 9.23
N ILE A 80 -2.83 15.93 9.03
CA ILE A 80 -4.12 15.26 8.80
C ILE A 80 -4.33 14.14 9.81
N ASP A 81 -5.60 13.89 10.16
CA ASP A 81 -5.97 12.88 11.17
C ASP A 81 -5.66 11.43 10.73
N ASN A 82 -5.77 11.13 9.43
CA ASN A 82 -5.74 9.77 8.90
C ASN A 82 -4.65 9.59 7.84
N VAL A 83 -3.95 8.46 7.89
CA VAL A 83 -2.95 8.07 6.88
C VAL A 83 -3.63 7.53 5.62
N LEU A 84 -3.12 7.93 4.46
CA LEU A 84 -3.63 7.51 3.16
C LEU A 84 -2.96 6.21 2.73
N ILE A 85 -3.40 5.09 3.31
CA ILE A 85 -2.93 3.75 2.95
C ILE A 85 -3.93 3.10 1.99
N TYR A 86 -3.43 2.53 0.89
CA TYR A 86 -4.21 1.82 -0.11
C TYR A 86 -3.81 0.34 -0.14
N GLU A 87 -4.79 -0.57 -0.17
CA GLU A 87 -4.59 -2.02 -0.03
C GLU A 87 -3.61 -2.61 -1.07
N PRO A 88 -3.68 -2.24 -2.36
CA PRO A 88 -2.68 -2.65 -3.36
C PRO A 88 -1.24 -2.18 -3.12
N ASP A 89 -1.03 -1.13 -2.32
CA ASP A 89 0.32 -0.67 -1.95
C ASP A 89 0.86 -1.52 -0.79
N LEU A 90 0.00 -2.03 0.08
CA LEU A 90 0.36 -2.99 1.13
C LEU A 90 0.70 -4.37 0.53
N SER A 91 -0.15 -4.88 -0.37
CA SER A 91 0.00 -6.21 -0.96
C SER A 91 1.19 -6.34 -1.92
N ALA A 92 1.66 -5.24 -2.50
CA ALA A 92 2.88 -5.24 -3.31
C ALA A 92 4.15 -5.56 -2.51
N THR A 93 4.09 -5.50 -1.18
CA THR A 93 5.19 -5.85 -0.29
C THR A 93 5.22 -7.37 -0.01
N ALA A 94 4.07 -8.04 -0.11
CA ALA A 94 3.93 -9.48 0.11
C ALA A 94 4.00 -10.25 -1.22
N CYS A 95 5.08 -10.05 -1.99
CA CYS A 95 5.41 -11.04 -3.01
C CYS A 95 6.18 -12.16 -2.31
N GLU A 96 5.47 -13.20 -1.88
CA GLU A 96 6.08 -14.46 -1.47
C GLU A 96 6.79 -15.06 -2.68
N ARG A 97 8.11 -14.86 -2.72
CA ARG A 97 8.96 -15.46 -3.73
C ARG A 97 9.18 -16.90 -3.31
N PHE A 98 8.40 -17.82 -3.88
CA PHE A 98 8.77 -19.23 -3.85
C PHE A 98 10.13 -19.38 -4.53
N GLY A 99 11.17 -19.55 -3.72
CA GLY A 99 12.53 -19.70 -4.18
C GLY A 99 12.80 -21.13 -4.64
N ASN A 100 13.90 -21.33 -5.36
CA ASN A 100 14.38 -22.68 -5.67
C ASN A 100 14.61 -23.51 -4.39
N PHE A 101 14.85 -22.87 -3.25
CA PHE A 101 14.94 -23.51 -1.94
C PHE A 101 13.61 -24.10 -1.47
N ASP A 102 12.47 -23.45 -1.71
CA ASP A 102 11.16 -23.99 -1.35
C ASP A 102 10.85 -25.24 -2.19
N LEU A 103 11.18 -25.21 -3.48
CA LEU A 103 11.08 -26.38 -4.35
C LEU A 103 11.99 -27.53 -3.89
N LEU A 104 13.22 -27.24 -3.46
CA LEU A 104 14.11 -28.24 -2.87
C LEU A 104 13.53 -28.84 -1.60
N ILE A 105 12.97 -28.02 -0.72
CA ILE A 105 12.30 -28.48 0.51
C ILE A 105 11.11 -29.38 0.16
N PHE A 106 10.26 -28.99 -0.80
CA PHE A 106 9.14 -29.81 -1.25
C PHE A 106 9.58 -31.15 -1.84
N VAL A 107 10.63 -31.18 -2.66
CA VAL A 107 11.17 -32.42 -3.25
C VAL A 107 11.75 -33.34 -2.17
N VAL A 108 12.51 -32.78 -1.22
CA VAL A 108 13.08 -33.55 -0.10
C VAL A 108 11.97 -34.11 0.78
N LEU A 109 10.95 -33.33 1.11
CA LEU A 109 9.81 -33.80 1.91
C LEU A 109 9.03 -34.90 1.18
N ALA A 110 8.76 -34.74 -0.11
CA ALA A 110 8.08 -35.75 -0.93
C ALA A 110 8.88 -37.05 -0.98
N TYR A 111 10.21 -36.96 -1.16
CA TYR A 111 11.11 -38.12 -1.15
C TYR A 111 11.11 -38.85 0.20
N LEU A 112 11.18 -38.12 1.32
CA LEU A 112 11.13 -38.71 2.66
C LEU A 112 9.79 -39.39 2.95
N LEU A 113 8.68 -38.80 2.51
CA LEU A 113 7.35 -39.39 2.66
C LEU A 113 7.19 -40.66 1.81
N LEU A 114 7.66 -40.65 0.57
CA LEU A 114 7.62 -41.84 -0.29
C LEU A 114 8.43 -42.99 0.31
N ASN A 115 9.65 -42.70 0.77
CA ASN A 115 10.50 -43.70 1.43
C ASN A 115 9.88 -44.26 2.72
N ARG A 116 9.16 -43.42 3.47
CA ARG A 116 8.44 -43.86 4.67
C ARG A 116 7.30 -44.81 4.31
N GLN A 117 6.54 -44.55 3.25
CA GLN A 117 5.47 -45.44 2.79
C GLN A 117 6.00 -46.79 2.28
N ILE A 118 7.14 -46.78 1.58
CA ILE A 118 7.79 -48.02 1.10
C ILE A 118 8.23 -48.89 2.28
N LYS A 119 8.87 -48.29 3.29
CA LYS A 119 9.31 -49.01 4.49
C LYS A 119 8.13 -49.62 5.27
N THR A 120 7.01 -48.91 5.38
CA THR A 120 5.80 -49.44 6.02
C THR A 120 5.10 -50.52 5.20
N ALA A 121 5.12 -50.43 3.86
CA ALA A 121 4.55 -51.45 2.98
C ALA A 121 5.37 -52.75 3.02
N THR A 122 6.70 -52.67 3.02
CA THR A 122 7.56 -53.86 3.15
C THR A 122 7.47 -54.54 4.51
N ALA A 123 7.13 -53.80 5.57
CA ALA A 123 6.91 -54.38 6.90
C ALA A 123 5.61 -55.18 6.99
N ASN A 124 4.60 -54.86 6.17
CA ASN A 124 3.29 -55.51 6.17
C ASN A 124 3.19 -56.72 5.22
N CYS A 125 4.19 -56.98 4.37
CA CYS A 125 4.22 -58.13 3.46
C CYS A 125 4.99 -59.36 4.01
N ASN A 126 5.58 -59.25 5.22
CA ASN A 126 6.38 -60.31 5.84
C ASN A 126 5.66 -61.00 7.01
N THR A 127 4.34 -60.91 7.08
CA THR A 127 3.48 -61.69 8.00
C THR A 127 2.46 -62.47 7.22
#